data_AF-A0A5C7JKV7-F1
#
_entry.id   AF-A0A5C7JKV7-F1
#
_cell.length_a   1.000
_cell.length_b   1.000
_cell.length_c   1.000
_cell.angle_alpha   90.00
_cell.angle_beta   90.00
_cell.angle_gamma   90.00
#
_symmetry.space_group_name_H-M   'P 1'
#
loop_
_entity.id
_entity.type
_entity.pdbx_description
1 polymer ?
#
loop_
_entity_poly.entity_id
_entity_poly.type
_entity_poly.pdbx_seq_one_letter_code
_entity_poly.pdbx_strand_id
1 'polypeptide(L)'
;MSFNMKLLIEELVVDEGLRLKAYRCTAGKATIGIGRNFEDVPFTREESLAIFNKPEVSFKEAIKKLADTGITKDQAFMLLQNDINKCVKQLEKHSFWNSVKEDDAKSRAIINLCFNLGINGLLTFKNTLKFIEEKDWENAAANLEKSLWFKQVKSRAIRVIKNLYPEYGQPKTIKSVSEVLPAPKPKSVIKKSV
;
A
#
# COMPACT_ATOMS: atom_id res chain seq x y z
N MET A 1 4.44 -15.13 -2.92
CA MET A 1 3.54 -13.99 -2.61
C MET A 1 2.61 -14.41 -1.50
N SER A 2 2.86 -13.89 -0.31
CA SER A 2 2.12 -14.21 0.90
C SER A 2 1.56 -12.92 1.46
N PHE A 3 0.38 -12.49 0.98
CA PHE A 3 -0.35 -11.40 1.59
C PHE A 3 -1.85 -11.74 1.70
N ASN A 4 -2.44 -11.27 2.79
CA ASN A 4 -3.83 -11.48 3.15
C ASN A 4 -4.71 -10.52 2.35
N MET A 5 -5.26 -11.04 1.25
CA MET A 5 -6.15 -10.30 0.36
C MET A 5 -7.34 -9.68 1.11
N LYS A 6 -7.93 -10.42 2.05
CA LYS A 6 -9.10 -9.95 2.81
C LYS A 6 -8.75 -8.74 3.66
N LEU A 7 -7.63 -8.81 4.38
CA LEU A 7 -7.18 -7.69 5.22
C LEU A 7 -6.82 -6.46 4.37
N LEU A 8 -6.17 -6.66 3.22
CA LEU A 8 -5.87 -5.57 2.28
C LEU A 8 -7.15 -4.88 1.77
N ILE A 9 -8.17 -5.66 1.42
CA ILE A 9 -9.48 -5.13 0.99
C ILE A 9 -10.11 -4.31 2.12
N GLU A 10 -10.11 -4.80 3.36
CA GLU A 10 -10.63 -4.08 4.52
C GLU A 10 -9.89 -2.75 4.74
N GLU A 11 -8.56 -2.75 4.64
CA GLU A 11 -7.74 -1.53 4.73
C GLU A 11 -8.09 -0.51 3.65
N LEU A 12 -8.20 -0.95 2.38
CA LEU A 12 -8.54 -0.07 1.26
C LEU A 12 -9.98 0.46 1.36
N VAL A 13 -10.92 -0.33 1.87
CA VAL A 13 -12.29 0.14 2.15
C VAL A 13 -12.30 1.23 3.22
N VAL A 14 -11.48 1.10 4.26
CA VAL A 14 -11.32 2.14 5.30
C VAL A 14 -10.65 3.40 4.75
N ASP A 15 -9.70 3.25 3.83
CA ASP A 15 -8.94 4.36 3.23
C ASP A 15 -9.75 5.15 2.20
N GLU A 16 -10.48 4.47 1.31
CA GLU A 16 -11.17 5.07 0.15
C GLU A 16 -12.68 5.27 0.38
N GLY A 17 -13.28 4.44 1.23
CA GLY A 17 -14.72 4.31 1.38
C GLY A 17 -15.39 3.56 0.21
N LEU A 18 -16.63 3.14 0.42
CA LEU A 18 -17.46 2.48 -0.57
C LEU A 18 -18.54 3.43 -1.12
N ARG A 19 -18.59 3.61 -2.43
CA ARG A 19 -19.63 4.37 -3.14
C ARG A 19 -20.24 3.52 -4.25
N LEU A 20 -21.51 3.14 -4.09
CA LEU A 20 -22.21 2.32 -5.07
C LEU A 20 -22.73 3.10 -6.28
N LYS A 21 -22.74 4.44 -6.23
CA LYS A 21 -23.08 5.30 -7.36
C LYS A 21 -21.88 6.13 -7.79
N ALA A 22 -21.82 6.47 -9.07
CA ALA A 22 -20.73 7.27 -9.61
C ALA A 22 -20.72 8.65 -8.94
N TYR A 23 -19.53 9.11 -8.60
CA TYR A 23 -19.32 10.41 -7.97
C TYR A 23 -18.07 11.08 -8.55
N ARG A 24 -17.92 12.38 -8.28
CA ARG A 24 -16.70 13.12 -8.57
C ARG A 24 -15.84 13.11 -7.33
N CYS A 25 -14.61 12.61 -7.43
CA CYS A 25 -13.66 12.69 -6.32
C CYS A 25 -13.16 14.13 -6.13
N THR A 26 -12.32 14.37 -5.11
CA THR A 26 -11.75 15.70 -4.85
C THR A 26 -10.89 16.23 -6.00
N ALA A 27 -10.35 15.36 -6.85
CA ALA A 27 -9.65 15.71 -8.08
C ALA A 27 -10.57 15.92 -9.30
N GLY A 28 -11.90 15.87 -9.12
CA GLY A 28 -12.88 16.08 -10.19
C GLY A 28 -13.08 14.89 -11.14
N LYS A 29 -12.45 13.74 -10.88
CA LYS A 29 -12.49 12.56 -11.77
C LYS A 29 -13.67 11.62 -11.45
N ALA A 30 -14.22 10.98 -12.47
CA ALA A 30 -15.35 10.05 -12.34
C ALA A 30 -14.89 8.78 -11.61
N THR A 31 -15.48 8.56 -10.43
CA THR A 31 -15.06 7.49 -9.52
C THR A 31 -16.27 6.63 -9.10
N ILE A 32 -16.05 5.34 -8.89
CA ILE A 32 -17.07 4.36 -8.46
C ILE A 32 -16.45 3.34 -7.49
N GLY A 33 -17.30 2.64 -6.73
CA GLY A 33 -16.88 1.52 -5.89
C GLY A 33 -15.94 1.98 -4.78
N ILE A 34 -14.75 1.37 -4.73
CA ILE A 34 -13.71 1.61 -3.72
C ILE A 34 -12.53 2.25 -4.46
N GLY A 35 -12.61 3.57 -4.68
CA GLY A 35 -11.52 4.33 -5.31
C GLY A 35 -11.30 4.11 -6.82
N ARG A 36 -12.16 3.39 -7.55
CA ARG A 36 -11.99 3.15 -8.99
C ARG A 36 -12.28 4.42 -9.79
N ASN A 37 -11.23 5.10 -10.22
CA ASN A 37 -11.33 6.16 -11.22
C ASN A 37 -11.43 5.56 -12.63
N PHE A 38 -12.63 5.64 -13.22
CA PHE A 38 -12.92 5.00 -14.50
C PHE A 38 -12.75 5.94 -15.71
N GLU A 39 -12.24 7.15 -15.50
CA GLU A 39 -11.68 7.98 -16.57
C GLU A 39 -10.30 7.49 -16.99
N ASP A 40 -9.41 7.35 -16.00
CA ASP A 40 -8.03 6.92 -16.23
C ASP A 40 -7.93 5.39 -16.35
N VAL A 41 -8.87 4.66 -15.73
CA VAL A 41 -8.89 3.21 -15.78
C VAL A 41 -10.25 2.70 -16.28
N PRO A 42 -10.43 2.63 -17.61
CA PRO A 42 -11.65 2.12 -18.22
C PRO A 42 -11.98 0.69 -17.78
N PHE A 43 -13.26 0.34 -17.85
CA PHE A 43 -13.71 -1.02 -17.57
C PHE A 43 -13.18 -1.99 -18.62
N THR A 44 -12.67 -3.15 -18.19
CA THR A 44 -12.37 -4.23 -19.13
C THR A 44 -13.65 -4.77 -19.76
N ARG A 45 -13.51 -5.65 -20.75
CA ARG A 45 -14.65 -6.33 -21.36
C ARG A 45 -15.45 -7.14 -20.34
N GLU A 46 -14.75 -7.84 -19.46
CA GLU A 46 -15.34 -8.68 -18.41
C GLU A 46 -16.05 -7.84 -17.35
N GLU A 47 -15.42 -6.74 -16.90
CA GLU A 47 -16.04 -5.77 -15.98
C GLU A 47 -17.26 -5.13 -16.63
N SER A 48 -17.17 -4.81 -17.92
CA SER A 48 -18.27 -4.22 -18.67
C SER A 48 -19.46 -5.15 -18.77
N LEU A 49 -19.21 -6.44 -19.05
CA LEU A 49 -20.25 -7.47 -19.07
C LEU A 49 -20.90 -7.60 -17.69
N ALA A 50 -20.10 -7.68 -16.64
CA ALA A 50 -20.59 -7.86 -15.27
C ALA A 50 -21.42 -6.67 -14.75
N ILE A 51 -21.09 -5.44 -15.16
CA ILE A 51 -21.73 -4.21 -14.64
C ILE A 51 -22.83 -3.71 -15.56
N PHE A 52 -22.60 -3.74 -16.87
CA PHE A 52 -23.48 -3.11 -17.86
C PHE A 52 -24.27 -4.11 -18.70
N ASN A 53 -24.00 -5.42 -18.57
CA ASN A 53 -24.55 -6.50 -19.39
C ASN A 53 -24.21 -6.34 -20.89
N LYS A 54 -23.00 -5.86 -21.18
CA LYS A 54 -22.50 -5.64 -22.54
C LYS A 54 -20.97 -5.57 -22.58
N PRO A 55 -20.33 -5.93 -23.70
CA PRO A 55 -18.87 -6.04 -23.77
C PRO A 55 -18.13 -4.70 -23.70
N GLU A 56 -18.77 -3.61 -24.09
CA GLU A 56 -18.17 -2.29 -24.14
C GLU A 56 -19.18 -1.21 -23.76
N VAL A 57 -18.69 -0.15 -23.11
CA VAL A 57 -19.49 1.01 -22.69
C VAL A 57 -18.72 2.28 -22.99
N SER A 58 -19.38 3.26 -23.60
CA SER A 58 -18.77 4.59 -23.76
C SER A 58 -18.70 5.30 -22.41
N PHE A 59 -17.71 6.16 -22.22
CA PHE A 59 -17.54 6.91 -20.97
C PHE A 59 -18.81 7.70 -20.58
N LYS A 60 -19.46 8.36 -21.53
CA LYS A 60 -20.70 9.12 -21.33
C LYS A 60 -21.84 8.23 -20.83
N GLU A 61 -21.98 7.04 -21.40
CA GLU A 61 -23.00 6.09 -21.00
C GLU A 61 -22.70 5.49 -19.63
N ALA A 62 -21.43 5.16 -19.35
CA ALA A 62 -21.00 4.66 -18.05
C ALA A 62 -21.34 5.65 -16.94
N ILE A 63 -21.01 6.95 -17.11
CA ILE A 63 -21.40 7.99 -16.15
C ILE A 63 -22.91 7.98 -15.90
N LYS A 64 -23.71 8.03 -16.98
CA LYS A 64 -25.16 8.13 -16.87
C LYS A 64 -25.74 6.92 -16.11
N LYS A 65 -25.37 5.71 -16.50
CA LYS A 65 -25.88 4.48 -15.90
C LYS A 65 -25.41 4.30 -14.46
N LEU A 66 -24.14 4.57 -14.16
CA LEU A 66 -23.59 4.45 -12.80
C LEU A 66 -24.09 5.54 -11.85
N ALA A 67 -24.47 6.72 -12.34
CA ALA A 67 -25.11 7.74 -11.53
C ALA A 67 -26.57 7.35 -11.19
N ASP A 68 -27.27 6.72 -12.14
CA ASP A 68 -28.66 6.32 -12.00
C ASP A 68 -28.81 5.05 -11.15
N THR A 69 -28.33 3.91 -11.67
CA THR A 69 -28.51 2.59 -11.04
C THR A 69 -27.39 2.22 -10.07
N GLY A 70 -26.19 2.73 -10.31
CA GLY A 70 -25.00 2.33 -9.55
C GLY A 70 -24.58 0.87 -9.81
N ILE A 71 -23.82 0.32 -8.87
CA ILE A 71 -23.32 -1.06 -8.82
C ILE A 71 -23.69 -1.74 -7.50
N THR A 72 -23.64 -3.06 -7.47
CA THR A 72 -23.76 -3.86 -6.25
C THR A 72 -22.46 -3.84 -5.45
N LYS A 73 -22.54 -4.28 -4.18
CA LYS A 73 -21.34 -4.47 -3.35
C LYS A 73 -20.37 -5.46 -4.00
N ASP A 74 -20.87 -6.58 -4.51
CA ASP A 74 -20.05 -7.63 -5.13
C ASP A 74 -19.34 -7.10 -6.38
N GLN A 75 -20.03 -6.29 -7.19
CA GLN A 75 -19.40 -5.61 -8.33
C GLN A 75 -18.31 -4.63 -7.88
N ALA A 76 -18.51 -3.90 -6.78
CA ALA A 76 -17.49 -3.00 -6.24
C ALA A 76 -16.25 -3.76 -5.73
N PHE A 77 -16.45 -4.88 -5.04
CA PHE A 77 -15.35 -5.74 -4.59
C PHE A 77 -14.62 -6.43 -5.76
N MET A 78 -15.35 -6.84 -6.80
CA MET A 78 -14.77 -7.38 -8.03
C MET A 78 -13.86 -6.35 -8.71
N LEU A 79 -14.30 -5.10 -8.86
CA LEU A 79 -13.46 -4.01 -9.40
C LEU A 79 -12.21 -3.78 -8.54
N LEU A 80 -12.38 -3.72 -7.21
CA LEU A 80 -11.24 -3.55 -6.30
C LEU A 80 -10.23 -4.70 -6.43
N GLN A 81 -10.71 -5.93 -6.51
CA GLN A 81 -9.86 -7.12 -6.64
C GLN A 81 -9.05 -7.07 -7.95
N ASN A 82 -9.68 -6.67 -9.05
CA ASN A 82 -8.99 -6.49 -10.33
C ASN A 82 -7.92 -5.40 -10.26
N ASP A 83 -8.19 -4.32 -9.54
CA ASP A 83 -7.27 -3.18 -9.39
C ASP A 83 -6.07 -3.51 -8.52
N ILE A 84 -6.29 -4.24 -7.43
CA ILE A 84 -5.21 -4.83 -6.62
C ILE A 84 -4.35 -5.75 -7.50
N ASN A 85 -4.97 -6.64 -8.28
CA ASN A 85 -4.24 -7.55 -9.16
C ASN A 85 -3.44 -6.79 -10.23
N LYS A 86 -3.96 -5.68 -10.75
CA LYS A 86 -3.24 -4.79 -11.66
C LYS A 86 -2.03 -4.15 -10.99
N CYS A 87 -2.17 -3.68 -9.75
CA CYS A 87 -1.05 -3.14 -8.97
C CYS A 87 0.03 -4.21 -8.75
N VAL A 88 -0.35 -5.42 -8.32
CA VAL A 88 0.59 -6.53 -8.11
C VAL A 88 1.36 -6.85 -9.40
N LYS A 89 0.69 -6.99 -10.54
CA LYS A 89 1.33 -7.23 -11.84
C LYS A 89 2.30 -6.11 -12.26
N GLN A 90 2.04 -4.87 -11.85
CA GLN A 90 2.97 -3.76 -12.09
C GLN A 90 4.19 -3.86 -11.17
N LEU A 91 3.98 -4.15 -9.88
CA LEU A 91 5.03 -4.30 -8.88
C LEU A 91 5.99 -5.46 -9.17
N GLU A 92 5.50 -6.58 -9.70
CA GLU A 92 6.31 -7.75 -10.08
C GLU A 92 7.45 -7.44 -11.06
N LYS A 93 7.37 -6.31 -11.77
CA LYS A 93 8.37 -5.87 -12.74
C LYS A 93 9.56 -5.14 -12.10
N HIS A 94 9.54 -4.92 -10.79
CA HIS A 94 10.51 -4.09 -10.09
C HIS A 94 11.23 -4.85 -8.97
N SER A 95 12.53 -4.63 -8.83
CA SER A 95 13.41 -5.35 -7.90
C SER A 95 13.01 -5.18 -6.43
N PHE A 96 12.61 -3.98 -6.01
CA PHE A 96 12.18 -3.69 -4.64
C PHE A 96 11.01 -4.56 -4.17
N TRP A 97 10.18 -5.05 -5.09
CA TRP A 97 9.07 -5.95 -4.75
C TRP A 97 9.56 -7.26 -4.14
N ASN A 98 10.73 -7.75 -4.57
CA ASN A 98 11.31 -8.99 -4.02
C ASN A 98 11.66 -8.88 -2.53
N SER A 99 11.91 -7.69 -2.01
CA SER A 99 12.22 -7.47 -0.59
C SER A 99 10.99 -7.53 0.32
N VAL A 100 9.78 -7.43 -0.24
CA VAL A 100 8.54 -7.33 0.54
C VAL A 100 7.52 -8.44 0.23
N LYS A 101 7.52 -9.03 -0.97
CA LYS A 101 6.44 -9.88 -1.50
C LYS A 101 6.10 -11.15 -0.70
N GLU A 102 6.99 -11.59 0.18
CA GLU A 102 6.78 -12.75 1.05
C GLU A 102 6.44 -12.37 2.51
N ASP A 103 6.43 -11.07 2.83
CA ASP A 103 5.96 -10.52 4.10
C ASP A 103 4.57 -9.91 3.90
N ASP A 104 3.58 -10.42 4.64
CA ASP A 104 2.18 -10.00 4.52
C ASP A 104 2.01 -8.49 4.66
N ALA A 105 2.45 -7.93 5.79
CA ALA A 105 2.21 -6.53 6.12
C ALA A 105 2.95 -5.59 5.15
N LYS A 106 4.21 -5.91 4.82
CA LYS A 106 5.00 -5.08 3.89
C LYS A 106 4.47 -5.16 2.47
N SER A 107 4.05 -6.34 2.02
CA SER A 107 3.38 -6.50 0.72
C SER A 107 2.14 -5.63 0.63
N ARG A 108 1.27 -5.69 1.65
CA ARG A 108 0.05 -4.86 1.70
C ARG A 108 0.36 -3.37 1.71
N ALA A 109 1.39 -2.93 2.44
CA ALA A 109 1.82 -1.53 2.45
C ALA A 109 2.20 -1.04 1.03
N ILE A 110 2.98 -1.83 0.30
CA ILE A 110 3.46 -1.47 -1.04
C ILE A 110 2.35 -1.56 -2.09
N ILE A 111 1.44 -2.53 -1.98
CA ILE A 111 0.24 -2.58 -2.82
C ILE A 111 -0.66 -1.37 -2.55
N ASN A 112 -0.87 -0.98 -1.29
CA ASN A 112 -1.68 0.21 -0.94
C ASN A 112 -1.07 1.50 -1.50
N LEU A 113 0.27 1.67 -1.41
CA LEU A 113 0.96 2.79 -2.03
C LEU A 113 0.78 2.80 -3.56
N CYS A 114 0.96 1.65 -4.21
CA CYS A 114 0.74 1.51 -5.65
C CYS A 114 -0.71 1.82 -6.05
N PHE A 115 -1.69 1.39 -5.25
CA PHE A 115 -3.10 1.66 -5.47
C PHE A 115 -3.40 3.16 -5.36
N ASN A 116 -2.85 3.83 -4.35
CA ASN A 116 -3.11 5.25 -4.11
C ASN A 116 -2.45 6.17 -5.15
N LEU A 117 -1.19 5.89 -5.49
CA LEU A 117 -0.34 6.77 -6.30
C LEU A 117 -0.29 6.36 -7.78
N GLY A 118 -0.67 5.11 -8.09
CA GLY A 118 -0.28 4.43 -9.33
C GLY A 118 1.21 4.07 -9.32
N ILE A 119 1.59 3.11 -10.18
CA ILE A 119 2.99 2.65 -10.26
C ILE A 119 3.97 3.80 -10.56
N ASN A 120 3.62 4.71 -11.48
CA ASN A 120 4.51 5.82 -11.84
C ASN A 120 4.72 6.79 -10.68
N GLY A 121 3.68 7.06 -9.89
CA GLY A 121 3.79 7.88 -8.70
C GLY A 121 4.65 7.21 -7.64
N LEU A 122 4.46 5.91 -7.40
CA LEU A 122 5.29 5.13 -6.48
C LEU A 122 6.78 5.14 -6.88
N LEU A 123 7.09 5.00 -8.18
CA LEU A 123 8.47 5.01 -8.67
C LEU A 123 9.21 6.35 -8.46
N THR A 124 8.50 7.43 -8.14
CA THR A 124 9.13 8.70 -7.76
C THR A 124 9.77 8.66 -6.36
N PHE A 125 9.38 7.71 -5.50
CA PHE A 125 9.90 7.54 -4.13
C PHE A 125 11.26 6.81 -4.13
N LYS A 126 12.20 7.27 -4.96
CA LYS A 126 13.48 6.57 -5.22
C LYS A 126 14.24 6.19 -3.95
N ASN A 127 14.34 7.10 -2.98
CA ASN A 127 15.03 6.84 -1.72
C ASN A 127 14.29 5.79 -0.87
N THR A 128 12.97 5.91 -0.73
CA THR A 128 12.16 4.92 -0.01
C THR A 128 12.32 3.53 -0.63
N LEU A 129 12.24 3.42 -1.96
CA LEU A 129 12.37 2.15 -2.67
C LEU A 129 13.77 1.54 -2.48
N LYS A 130 14.81 2.37 -2.49
CA LYS A 130 16.18 1.94 -2.18
C LYS A 130 16.30 1.39 -0.74
N PHE A 131 15.77 2.12 0.25
CA PHE A 131 15.76 1.64 1.64
C PHE A 131 14.98 0.33 1.80
N ILE A 132 13.88 0.15 1.05
CA ILE A 132 13.14 -1.12 1.02
C ILE A 132 13.98 -2.27 0.46
N GLU A 133 14.73 -2.03 -0.62
CA GLU A 133 15.66 -3.02 -1.18
C GLU A 133 16.72 -3.45 -0.17
N GLU A 134 17.26 -2.47 0.57
CA GLU A 134 18.25 -2.65 1.64
C GLU A 134 17.64 -3.16 2.96
N LYS A 135 16.30 -3.33 3.03
CA LYS A 135 15.53 -3.71 4.22
C LYS A 135 15.70 -2.74 5.40
N ASP A 136 16.01 -1.48 5.10
CA ASP A 136 16.09 -0.37 6.05
C ASP A 136 14.70 0.25 6.26
N TRP A 137 13.89 -0.42 7.06
CA TRP A 137 12.47 -0.07 7.27
C TRP A 137 12.30 1.27 7.98
N GLU A 138 13.20 1.61 8.89
CA GLU A 138 13.16 2.87 9.65
C GLU A 138 13.36 4.06 8.70
N ASN A 139 14.40 4.03 7.85
CA ASN A 139 14.62 5.12 6.90
C ASN A 139 13.59 5.16 5.77
N ALA A 140 13.05 4.00 5.36
CA ALA A 140 11.93 3.94 4.43
C ALA A 140 10.69 4.64 5.01
N ALA A 141 10.32 4.33 6.26
CA ALA A 141 9.22 4.96 6.97
C ALA A 141 9.43 6.47 7.14
N ALA A 142 10.63 6.89 7.57
CA ALA A 142 10.97 8.30 7.73
C ALA A 142 10.93 9.09 6.42
N ASN A 143 11.27 8.46 5.28
CA ASN A 143 11.15 9.10 3.97
C ASN A 143 9.69 9.22 3.53
N LEU A 144 8.86 8.19 3.76
CA LEU A 144 7.42 8.26 3.49
C LEU A 144 6.75 9.37 4.30
N GLU A 145 7.08 9.50 5.59
CA GLU A 145 6.53 10.54 6.47
C GLU A 145 6.84 11.97 6.01
N LYS A 146 8.03 12.20 5.46
CA LYS A 146 8.44 13.52 4.95
C LYS A 146 7.78 13.91 3.61
N SER A 147 7.12 12.97 2.94
CA SER A 147 6.58 13.17 1.59
C SER A 147 5.33 14.06 1.55
N LEU A 148 5.05 14.64 0.38
CA LEU A 148 3.77 15.34 0.15
C LEU A 148 2.57 14.38 0.27
N TRP A 149 2.74 13.13 -0.16
CA TRP A 149 1.74 12.07 -0.04
C TRP A 149 1.25 11.92 1.41
N PHE A 150 2.19 11.86 2.38
CA PHE A 150 1.82 11.76 3.79
C PHE A 150 0.94 12.92 4.25
N LYS A 151 1.29 14.14 3.86
CA LYS A 151 0.51 15.36 4.19
C LYS A 151 -0.89 15.34 3.59
N GLN A 152 -1.04 14.76 2.39
CA GLN A 152 -2.30 14.72 1.66
C GLN A 152 -3.27 13.67 2.25
N VAL A 153 -2.79 12.45 2.55
CA VAL A 153 -3.65 11.33 2.94
C VAL A 153 -3.71 11.06 4.45
N LYS A 154 -2.87 11.75 5.24
CA LYS A 154 -2.95 11.82 6.72
C LYS A 154 -3.03 10.44 7.38
N SER A 155 -4.16 10.08 7.98
CA SER A 155 -4.34 8.83 8.73
C SER A 155 -4.08 7.57 7.91
N ARG A 156 -4.34 7.60 6.60
CA ARG A 156 -3.97 6.50 5.69
C ARG A 156 -2.46 6.28 5.67
N ALA A 157 -1.70 7.36 5.59
CA ALA A 157 -0.24 7.27 5.49
C ALA A 157 0.36 6.61 6.74
N ILE A 158 -0.18 6.93 7.92
CA ILE A 158 0.22 6.32 9.18
C ILE A 158 -0.06 4.80 9.18
N ARG A 159 -1.23 4.36 8.72
CA ARG A 159 -1.56 2.91 8.63
C ARG A 159 -0.59 2.18 7.69
N VAL A 160 -0.36 2.73 6.50
CA VAL A 160 0.55 2.16 5.51
C VAL A 160 1.98 2.07 6.05
N ILE A 161 2.47 3.12 6.71
CA ILE A 161 3.81 3.11 7.30
C ILE A 161 3.92 2.08 8.41
N LYS A 162 2.89 1.91 9.26
CA LYS A 162 2.89 0.85 10.30
C LYS A 162 2.91 -0.56 9.72
N ASN A 163 2.25 -0.78 8.59
CA ASN A 163 2.33 -2.06 7.88
C ASN A 163 3.75 -2.33 7.33
N LEU A 164 4.46 -1.28 6.91
CA LEU A 164 5.85 -1.39 6.46
C LEU A 164 6.83 -1.57 7.63
N TYR A 165 6.66 -0.78 8.69
CA TYR A 165 7.51 -0.71 9.88
C TYR A 165 6.66 -0.59 11.17
N PRO A 166 6.35 -1.72 11.84
CA PRO A 166 5.45 -1.74 13.00
C PRO A 166 5.91 -0.91 14.21
N GLU A 167 7.22 -0.68 14.36
CA GLU A 167 7.80 0.16 15.41
C GLU A 167 7.65 1.66 15.13
N TYR A 168 7.11 2.05 13.96
CA TYR A 168 6.88 3.46 13.63
C TYR A 168 6.00 4.16 14.68
N GLY A 169 6.52 5.25 15.24
CA GLY A 169 5.88 6.05 16.28
C GLY A 169 5.92 5.43 17.68
N GLN A 170 6.57 4.27 17.85
CA GLN A 170 6.85 3.72 19.18
C GLN A 170 8.07 4.43 19.80
N PRO A 171 8.10 4.63 21.13
CA PRO A 171 9.29 5.13 21.79
C PRO A 171 10.44 4.14 21.58
N LYS A 172 11.61 4.65 21.16
CA LYS A 172 12.81 3.81 21.01
C LYS A 172 13.13 3.21 22.38
N THR A 173 13.15 1.89 22.48
CA THR A 173 13.62 1.19 23.68
C THR A 173 15.08 1.59 23.90
N ILE A 174 15.35 2.24 25.03
CA ILE A 174 16.72 2.50 25.48
C ILE A 174 17.33 1.13 25.77
N LYS A 175 18.26 0.66 24.93
CA LYS A 175 19.05 -0.53 25.26
C LYS A 175 19.69 -0.31 26.62
N SER A 176 19.49 -1.26 27.53
CA SER A 176 20.13 -1.22 28.85
C SER A 176 21.66 -1.11 28.67
N VAL A 177 22.32 -0.33 29.51
CA VAL A 177 23.78 -0.08 29.45
C VAL A 177 24.59 -1.40 29.45
N SER A 178 24.02 -2.48 29.99
CA SER A 178 24.60 -3.83 30.00
C SER A 178 24.73 -4.50 28.63
N GLU A 179 23.97 -4.09 27.61
CA GLU A 179 24.06 -4.67 26.26
C GLU A 179 25.11 -3.98 25.38
N VAL A 180 25.59 -2.80 25.79
CA VAL A 180 26.51 -1.95 25.00
C VAL A 180 27.96 -2.15 25.43
N LEU A 181 28.21 -2.64 26.64
CA LEU A 181 29.56 -2.85 27.16
C LEU A 181 30.06 -4.27 26.83
N PRO A 182 31.23 -4.43 26.18
CA PRO A 182 31.84 -5.74 26.02
C PRO A 182 32.11 -6.35 27.40
N ALA A 183 31.90 -7.67 27.51
CA ALA A 183 32.11 -8.42 28.74
C ALA A 183 33.48 -8.06 29.37
N PRO A 184 33.54 -7.87 30.71
CA PRO A 184 34.79 -7.52 31.37
C PRO A 184 35.85 -8.56 31.04
N LYS A 185 36.99 -8.09 30.52
CA LYS A 185 38.13 -8.97 30.18
C LYS A 185 38.48 -9.82 31.40
N PRO A 186 38.70 -11.14 31.25
CA PRO A 186 39.06 -12.01 32.37
C PRO A 186 40.33 -11.45 33.02
N LYS A 187 40.28 -11.27 34.34
CA LYS A 187 41.43 -10.81 35.14
C LYS A 187 42.58 -11.78 34.92
N SER A 188 43.74 -11.29 34.49
CA SER A 188 44.95 -12.12 34.40
C SER A 188 45.33 -12.56 35.80
N VAL A 189 45.21 -13.86 36.06
CA VAL A 189 45.70 -14.45 37.30
C VAL A 189 47.22 -14.51 37.16
N ILE A 190 47.90 -13.54 37.78
CA ILE A 190 49.35 -13.59 37.97
C ILE A 190 49.59 -14.76 38.94
N LYS A 191 49.97 -15.92 38.41
CA LYS A 191 50.53 -17.01 39.20
C LYS A 191 51.85 -16.50 39.77
N LYS A 192 51.89 -16.23 41.08
CA LYS A 192 53.15 -16.10 41.80
C LYS A 192 53.79 -17.49 41.85
N SER A 193 54.88 -17.65 41.12
CA SER A 193 55.78 -18.79 41.25
C SER A 193 56.41 -18.75 42.65
N VAL A 194 56.34 -19.88 43.37
CA VAL A 194 57.14 -20.17 44.57
C VAL A 194 58.41 -20.85 44.13
#